data_AF-A0A2E9GQ01-F1
#
_entry.id   AF-A0A2E9GQ01-F1
#
_cell.length_a   1.000
_cell.length_b   1.000
_cell.length_c   1.000
_cell.angle_alpha   90.00
_cell.angle_beta   90.00
_cell.angle_gamma   90.00
#
_symmetry.space_group_name_H-M   'P 1'
#
loop_
_entity.id
_entity.type
_entity.pdbx_description
1 polymer ?
#
loop_
_entity_poly.entity_id
_entity_poly.type
_entity_poly.pdbx_seq_one_letter_code
_entity_poly.pdbx_strand_id
1 'polypeptide(L)'
;MAARTTRLIAAGALAAACAACVQNDGTRFNPVEDALTISEEEERELGFQFDQALHEKAVVVEDPIVAAFINDLGQEIVRGLEPQPFIYRFRIVQDPALNAFAVPGGYVYFHSGTVLAAGNIDELAGVMGHEIAHVKAHHYKRMREKAQIPELLTNLAGIAAAVATKDATPAIAAQAANVAVQLRFSREFENEADELGGVFMTRAGYQPGGITRFFERILEVQERYPQTIPPYLYSHPDVDDRIRSVEQQAKNLRATGAPDPRFAEELRVAQGRLAYLLDTDRENVPPPSPPENPRRLDPHLQRADRLAQEGQVDEALIVLSSAERLEPNDPRAAYQIAELLAARGRHHEAIVAYRRTVRLDPTRARVFYRMGLAHRAVGSRHSAVHAFEQAARRAGTRSDLRKRCDWQIETLVFPPFDEMSFADARTETLDERPAARLDVFPAQTAGVAWWGHLDERYDGYAERFRVRWHGPRGVRVETPVEEAGDGWARSVLELPPDAVPGEWKTEVLYEGDVLERSSFQLQSST
;
A
#
# COMPACT_ATOMS: atom_id res chain seq x y z
N MET A 1 17.29 -65.38 -8.28
CA MET A 1 17.72 -64.42 -7.23
C MET A 1 18.07 -63.03 -7.79
N ALA A 2 18.63 -62.89 -9.00
CA ALA A 2 19.04 -61.60 -9.58
C ALA A 2 17.90 -60.58 -9.84
N ALA A 3 16.67 -61.03 -10.13
CA ALA A 3 15.54 -60.13 -10.40
C ALA A 3 14.95 -59.45 -9.14
N ARG A 4 15.16 -60.02 -7.95
CA ARG A 4 14.69 -59.43 -6.68
C ARG A 4 15.65 -58.36 -6.16
N THR A 5 16.95 -58.53 -6.36
CA THR A 5 17.97 -57.52 -6.02
C THR A 5 17.87 -56.28 -6.89
N THR A 6 17.53 -56.43 -8.18
CA THR A 6 17.39 -55.28 -9.10
C THR A 6 16.18 -54.38 -8.76
N ARG A 7 15.07 -54.97 -8.27
CA ARG A 7 13.89 -54.19 -7.82
C ARG A 7 14.10 -53.48 -6.48
N LEU A 8 14.91 -54.05 -5.58
CA LEU A 8 15.26 -53.39 -4.31
C LEU A 8 16.23 -52.21 -4.52
N ILE A 9 17.13 -52.30 -5.50
CA ILE A 9 18.03 -51.19 -5.86
C ILE A 9 17.24 -50.06 -6.56
N ALA A 10 16.28 -50.39 -7.44
CA ALA A 10 15.43 -49.39 -8.09
C ALA A 10 14.45 -48.70 -7.12
N ALA A 11 13.88 -49.43 -6.15
CA ALA A 11 13.03 -48.85 -5.10
C ALA A 11 13.84 -48.01 -4.11
N GLY A 12 15.08 -48.41 -3.79
CA GLY A 12 16.01 -47.62 -2.97
C GLY A 12 16.47 -46.33 -3.67
N ALA A 13 16.69 -46.37 -4.99
CA ALA A 13 17.04 -45.19 -5.79
C ALA A 13 15.87 -44.21 -5.96
N LEU A 14 14.63 -44.70 -6.06
CA LEU A 14 13.44 -43.85 -6.10
C LEU A 14 13.16 -43.20 -4.73
N ALA A 15 13.34 -43.94 -3.64
CA ALA A 15 13.22 -43.40 -2.28
C ALA A 15 14.34 -42.39 -1.95
N ALA A 16 15.56 -42.62 -2.45
CA ALA A 16 16.68 -41.67 -2.33
C ALA A 16 16.47 -40.42 -3.20
N ALA A 17 15.85 -40.55 -4.39
CA ALA A 17 15.48 -39.41 -5.22
C ALA A 17 14.36 -38.58 -4.58
N CYS A 18 13.34 -39.21 -3.97
CA CYS A 18 12.33 -38.48 -3.21
C CYS A 18 12.89 -37.83 -1.94
N ALA A 19 13.87 -38.46 -1.27
CA ALA A 19 14.53 -37.86 -0.10
C ALA A 19 15.47 -36.70 -0.49
N ALA A 20 16.06 -36.73 -1.69
CA ALA A 20 16.87 -35.63 -2.23
C ALA A 20 16.04 -34.41 -2.65
N CYS A 21 14.74 -34.58 -2.94
CA CYS A 21 13.80 -33.49 -3.21
C CYS A 21 13.23 -32.85 -1.93
N VAL A 22 13.49 -33.42 -0.74
CA VAL A 22 12.94 -32.96 0.55
C VAL A 22 14.02 -32.25 1.41
N GLN A 23 15.26 -32.16 0.92
CA GLN A 23 16.32 -31.42 1.61
C GLN A 23 16.33 -29.95 1.19
N ASN A 24 15.85 -29.09 2.09
CA ASN A 24 15.96 -27.64 1.99
C ASN A 24 17.29 -27.18 2.64
N ASP A 25 18.30 -26.93 1.80
CA ASP A 25 19.58 -26.34 2.22
C ASP A 25 19.68 -24.83 1.87
N GLY A 26 18.55 -24.22 1.50
CA GLY A 26 18.47 -22.84 1.05
C GLY A 26 18.95 -22.59 -0.39
N THR A 27 19.36 -23.62 -1.14
CA THR A 27 19.86 -23.48 -2.52
C THR A 27 19.16 -24.33 -3.58
N ARG A 28 18.31 -25.28 -3.20
CA ARG A 28 17.57 -26.16 -4.12
C ARG A 28 16.06 -26.01 -3.99
N PHE A 29 15.39 -25.93 -5.15
CA PHE A 29 13.93 -25.87 -5.31
C PHE A 29 13.26 -27.13 -4.74
N ASN A 30 12.33 -26.96 -3.79
CA ASN A 30 11.52 -28.01 -3.20
C ASN A 30 10.03 -27.81 -3.57
N PRO A 31 9.52 -28.48 -4.62
CA PRO A 31 8.17 -28.24 -5.14
C PRO A 31 7.04 -28.64 -4.18
N VAL A 32 7.32 -29.45 -3.15
CA VAL A 32 6.32 -29.85 -2.15
C VAL A 32 6.21 -28.81 -1.03
N GLU A 33 7.32 -28.14 -0.71
CA GLU A 33 7.35 -27.05 0.27
C GLU A 33 6.75 -25.78 -0.34
N ASP A 34 7.05 -25.47 -1.61
CA ASP A 34 6.47 -24.34 -2.34
C ASP A 34 4.93 -24.45 -2.45
N ALA A 35 4.41 -25.66 -2.70
CA ALA A 35 2.97 -25.93 -2.76
C ALA A 35 2.26 -25.87 -1.38
N LEU A 36 3.01 -25.83 -0.27
CA LEU A 36 2.50 -25.70 1.09
C LEU A 36 2.72 -24.29 1.68
N THR A 37 3.52 -23.46 1.00
CA THR A 37 3.81 -22.09 1.42
C THR A 37 2.85 -21.11 0.79
N ILE A 38 2.43 -20.12 1.56
CA ILE A 38 1.53 -19.06 1.09
C ILE A 38 2.36 -18.09 0.24
N SER A 39 1.92 -17.81 -0.98
CA SER A 39 2.59 -16.83 -1.85
C SER A 39 2.31 -15.40 -1.38
N GLU A 40 3.14 -14.44 -1.75
CA GLU A 40 2.86 -13.02 -1.47
C GLU A 40 1.55 -12.56 -2.14
N GLU A 41 1.19 -13.18 -3.26
CA GLU A 41 -0.08 -12.95 -3.92
C GLU A 41 -1.26 -13.45 -3.09
N GLU A 42 -1.16 -14.66 -2.53
CA GLU A 42 -2.18 -15.19 -1.64
C GLU A 42 -2.29 -14.32 -0.37
N GLU A 43 -1.18 -13.87 0.21
CA GLU A 43 -1.21 -12.93 1.34
C GLU A 43 -1.93 -11.62 0.99
N ARG A 44 -1.71 -11.11 -0.22
CA ARG A 44 -2.36 -9.89 -0.71
C ARG A 44 -3.88 -10.07 -0.85
N GLU A 45 -4.29 -11.21 -1.40
CA GLU A 45 -5.70 -11.56 -1.58
C GLU A 45 -6.40 -11.76 -0.23
N LEU A 46 -5.77 -12.49 0.71
CA LEU A 46 -6.30 -12.68 2.06
C LEU A 46 -6.48 -11.35 2.80
N GLY A 47 -5.50 -10.45 2.69
CA GLY A 47 -5.60 -9.09 3.25
C GLY A 47 -6.76 -8.30 2.67
N PHE A 48 -6.93 -8.35 1.34
CA PHE A 48 -8.03 -7.67 0.64
C PHE A 48 -9.41 -8.23 1.06
N GLN A 49 -9.57 -9.55 1.14
CA GLN A 49 -10.80 -10.19 1.59
C GLN A 49 -11.12 -9.86 3.05
N PHE A 50 -10.10 -9.82 3.92
CA PHE A 50 -10.26 -9.39 5.29
C PHE A 50 -10.75 -7.95 5.38
N ASP A 51 -10.15 -7.04 4.63
CA ASP A 51 -10.53 -5.62 4.58
C ASP A 51 -12.00 -5.47 4.18
N GLN A 52 -12.45 -6.17 3.13
CA GLN A 52 -13.87 -6.16 2.72
C GLN A 52 -14.78 -6.66 3.85
N ALA A 53 -14.46 -7.82 4.43
CA ALA A 53 -15.26 -8.39 5.51
C ALA A 53 -15.28 -7.53 6.78
N LEU A 54 -14.21 -6.77 7.06
CA LEU A 54 -14.15 -5.85 8.19
C LEU A 54 -15.06 -4.65 7.96
N HIS A 55 -15.08 -4.07 6.76
CA HIS A 55 -15.94 -2.92 6.44
C HIS A 55 -17.44 -3.27 6.53
N GLU A 56 -17.81 -4.53 6.39
CA GLU A 56 -19.19 -4.99 6.60
C GLU A 56 -19.59 -5.06 8.09
N LYS A 57 -18.61 -5.17 8.99
CA LYS A 57 -18.83 -5.56 10.39
C LYS A 57 -18.41 -4.51 11.40
N ALA A 58 -17.48 -3.65 11.03
CA ALA A 58 -16.91 -2.61 11.87
C ALA A 58 -17.10 -1.25 11.22
N VAL A 59 -17.24 -0.23 12.06
CA VAL A 59 -17.19 1.16 11.60
C VAL A 59 -15.72 1.58 11.50
N VAL A 60 -15.25 1.81 10.28
CA VAL A 60 -13.92 2.38 10.00
C VAL A 60 -14.05 3.90 10.01
N VAL A 61 -13.11 4.59 10.64
CA VAL A 61 -13.09 6.06 10.69
C VAL A 61 -12.59 6.60 9.35
N GLU A 62 -13.50 7.27 8.63
CA GLU A 62 -13.26 7.78 7.27
C GLU A 62 -13.11 9.31 7.18
N ASP A 63 -13.10 10.02 8.33
CA ASP A 63 -12.80 11.46 8.34
C ASP A 63 -11.43 11.68 7.70
N PRO A 64 -11.34 12.48 6.62
CA PRO A 64 -10.18 12.44 5.75
C PRO A 64 -8.95 13.09 6.39
N ILE A 65 -9.11 13.86 7.48
CA ILE A 65 -7.97 14.40 8.22
C ILE A 65 -7.44 13.34 9.19
N VAL A 66 -8.33 12.62 9.88
CA VAL A 66 -7.94 11.55 10.81
C VAL A 66 -7.35 10.35 10.05
N ALA A 67 -8.01 9.92 8.97
CA ALA A 67 -7.58 8.81 8.14
C ALA A 67 -6.27 9.13 7.39
N ALA A 68 -6.09 10.36 6.92
CA ALA A 68 -4.82 10.76 6.31
C ALA A 68 -3.68 10.78 7.33
N PHE A 69 -3.92 11.27 8.56
CA PHE A 69 -2.89 11.29 9.61
C PHE A 69 -2.33 9.90 9.90
N ILE A 70 -3.19 8.93 10.19
CA ILE A 70 -2.73 7.57 10.52
C ILE A 70 -2.02 6.91 9.35
N ASN A 71 -2.51 7.14 8.12
CA ASN A 71 -1.89 6.61 6.92
C ASN A 71 -0.54 7.26 6.65
N ASP A 72 -0.45 8.59 6.68
CA ASP A 72 0.79 9.34 6.42
C ASP A 72 1.88 8.98 7.43
N LEU A 73 1.54 8.82 8.71
CA LEU A 73 2.49 8.37 9.74
C LEU A 73 3.05 6.99 9.40
N GLY A 74 2.19 6.04 9.02
CA GLY A 74 2.60 4.70 8.65
C GLY A 74 3.42 4.66 7.37
N GLN A 75 3.06 5.47 6.37
CA GLN A 75 3.86 5.59 5.16
C GLN A 75 5.24 6.22 5.43
N GLU A 76 5.36 7.14 6.38
CA GLU A 76 6.65 7.71 6.79
C GLU A 76 7.57 6.63 7.37
N ILE A 77 7.03 5.73 8.19
CA ILE A 77 7.81 4.60 8.73
C ILE A 77 8.16 3.62 7.62
N VAL A 78 7.19 3.19 6.80
CA VAL A 78 7.38 2.24 5.68
C VAL A 78 8.40 2.75 4.66
N ARG A 79 8.48 4.06 4.43
CA ARG A 79 9.46 4.67 3.51
C ARG A 79 10.92 4.39 3.90
N GLY A 80 11.20 4.16 5.18
CA GLY A 80 12.53 3.80 5.69
C GLY A 80 12.91 2.33 5.50
N LEU A 81 12.00 1.51 4.97
CA LEU A 81 12.22 0.10 4.66
C LEU A 81 12.66 -0.05 3.20
N GLU A 82 13.32 -1.16 2.92
CA GLU A 82 13.54 -1.66 1.56
C GLU A 82 12.22 -1.86 0.81
N PRO A 83 12.21 -1.96 -0.54
CA PRO A 83 10.99 -2.18 -1.31
C PRO A 83 10.16 -3.34 -0.75
N GLN A 84 8.87 -3.08 -0.52
CA GLN A 84 7.93 -4.04 0.05
C GLN A 84 7.01 -4.59 -1.03
N PRO A 85 6.62 -5.87 -0.95
CA PRO A 85 5.73 -6.52 -1.94
C PRO A 85 4.25 -6.12 -1.78
N PHE A 86 3.92 -5.41 -0.70
CA PHE A 86 2.56 -5.08 -0.30
C PHE A 86 2.29 -3.58 -0.29
N ILE A 87 1.05 -3.21 -0.62
CA ILE A 87 0.55 -1.85 -0.40
C ILE A 87 0.07 -1.73 1.05
N TYR A 88 0.92 -1.15 1.90
CA TYR A 88 0.56 -0.78 3.26
C TYR A 88 -0.63 0.18 3.33
N ARG A 89 -1.61 -0.16 4.15
CA ARG A 89 -2.79 0.63 4.48
C ARG A 89 -2.97 0.68 5.97
N PHE A 90 -3.14 1.88 6.51
CA PHE A 90 -3.37 2.09 7.92
C PHE A 90 -4.79 2.64 8.11
N ARG A 91 -5.57 1.99 8.97
CA ARG A 91 -6.97 2.33 9.22
C ARG A 91 -7.26 2.41 10.70
N ILE A 92 -8.32 3.14 11.06
CA ILE A 92 -8.81 3.20 12.43
C ILE A 92 -10.18 2.55 12.49
N VAL A 93 -10.31 1.55 13.36
CA VAL A 93 -11.59 0.93 13.71
C VAL A 93 -12.16 1.68 14.90
N GLN A 94 -13.44 2.06 14.83
CA GLN A 94 -14.14 2.69 15.93
C GLN A 94 -14.39 1.69 17.05
N ASP A 95 -13.43 1.60 17.96
CA ASP A 95 -13.47 0.75 19.15
C ASP A 95 -12.68 1.45 20.28
N PRO A 96 -13.25 1.56 21.50
CA PRO A 96 -12.63 2.27 22.60
C PRO A 96 -11.50 1.48 23.29
N ALA A 97 -11.35 0.18 23.02
CA ALA A 97 -10.30 -0.64 23.60
C ALA A 97 -8.92 -0.24 23.06
N LEU A 98 -7.89 -0.52 23.87
CA LEU A 98 -6.50 -0.40 23.45
C LEU A 98 -6.13 -1.65 22.66
N ASN A 99 -6.03 -1.50 21.34
CA ASN A 99 -5.61 -2.55 20.43
C ASN A 99 -5.07 -1.99 19.11
N ALA A 100 -4.17 -2.75 18.48
CA ALA A 100 -3.74 -2.59 17.11
C ALA A 100 -3.42 -3.98 16.58
N PHE A 101 -3.56 -4.19 15.27
CA PHE A 101 -3.24 -5.47 14.67
C PHE A 101 -2.94 -5.33 13.18
N ALA A 102 -2.02 -6.15 12.70
CA ALA A 102 -1.77 -6.36 11.29
C ALA A 102 -2.43 -7.64 10.77
N VAL A 103 -2.85 -7.61 9.50
CA VAL A 103 -3.23 -8.80 8.74
C VAL A 103 -2.39 -8.87 7.45
N PRO A 104 -2.37 -10.02 6.75
CA PRO A 104 -1.59 -10.20 5.52
C PRO A 104 -1.83 -9.10 4.48
N GLY A 105 -0.88 -8.93 3.56
CA GLY A 105 -1.07 -8.01 2.43
C GLY A 105 -0.94 -6.52 2.78
N GLY A 106 -0.40 -6.18 3.95
CA GLY A 106 -0.08 -4.81 4.34
C GLY A 106 -1.22 -4.03 5.00
N TYR A 107 -2.26 -4.69 5.52
CA TYR A 107 -3.34 -4.00 6.20
C TYR A 107 -3.05 -3.93 7.71
N VAL A 108 -3.03 -2.72 8.24
CA VAL A 108 -2.76 -2.44 9.66
C VAL A 108 -3.91 -1.62 10.24
N TYR A 109 -4.44 -2.06 11.37
CA TYR A 109 -5.60 -1.47 12.01
C TYR A 109 -5.25 -1.01 13.41
N PHE A 110 -5.78 0.16 13.76
CA PHE A 110 -5.71 0.71 15.12
C PHE A 110 -7.12 0.86 15.65
N HIS A 111 -7.34 0.50 16.91
CA HIS A 111 -8.56 0.90 17.58
C HIS A 111 -8.51 2.40 17.88
N SER A 112 -9.66 3.07 17.82
CA SER A 112 -9.78 4.49 18.16
C SER A 112 -9.26 4.80 19.57
N GLY A 113 -9.43 3.86 20.52
CA GLY A 113 -8.87 3.95 21.87
C GLY A 113 -7.35 4.06 21.87
N THR A 114 -6.65 3.29 21.05
CA THR A 114 -5.18 3.35 20.91
C THR A 114 -4.71 4.71 20.42
N VAL A 115 -5.36 5.26 19.39
CA VAL A 115 -5.02 6.58 18.84
C VAL A 115 -5.28 7.69 19.86
N LEU A 116 -6.38 7.62 20.61
CA LEU A 116 -6.73 8.58 21.64
C LEU A 116 -5.85 8.48 22.90
N ALA A 117 -5.37 7.27 23.22
CA ALA A 117 -4.54 7.04 24.41
C ALA A 117 -3.06 7.39 24.21
N ALA A 118 -2.58 7.48 22.97
CA ALA A 118 -1.21 7.86 22.66
C ALA A 118 -0.90 9.25 23.23
N GLY A 119 0.08 9.33 24.12
CA GLY A 119 0.47 10.57 24.81
C GLY A 119 1.37 11.47 23.97
N ASN A 120 2.06 10.89 22.99
CA ASN A 120 2.88 11.59 22.02
C ASN A 120 3.02 10.75 20.73
N ILE A 121 3.70 11.31 19.74
CA ILE A 121 3.86 10.66 18.44
C ILE A 121 4.78 9.44 18.48
N ASP A 122 5.82 9.43 19.32
CA ASP A 122 6.75 8.30 19.45
C ASP A 122 6.03 7.05 19.96
N GLU A 123 5.06 7.21 20.86
CA GLU A 123 4.26 6.10 21.39
C GLU A 123 3.37 5.46 20.32
N LEU A 124 2.61 6.29 19.57
CA LEU A 124 1.75 5.79 18.49
C LEU A 124 2.57 5.15 17.37
N ALA A 125 3.66 5.82 16.99
CA ALA A 125 4.58 5.30 15.99
C ALA A 125 5.22 4.00 16.49
N GLY A 126 5.48 3.83 17.79
CA GLY A 126 6.02 2.61 18.37
C GLY A 126 5.09 1.41 18.16
N VAL A 127 3.80 1.57 18.46
CA VAL A 127 2.78 0.54 18.16
C VAL A 127 2.74 0.25 16.67
N MET A 128 2.75 1.29 15.83
CA MET A 128 2.72 1.15 14.38
C MET A 128 3.95 0.43 13.81
N GLY A 129 5.15 0.73 14.31
CA GLY A 129 6.39 0.08 13.92
C GLY A 129 6.39 -1.41 14.26
N HIS A 130 5.81 -1.78 15.39
CA HIS A 130 5.58 -3.18 15.78
C HIS A 130 4.62 -3.88 14.81
N GLU A 131 3.47 -3.27 14.48
CA GLU A 131 2.54 -3.86 13.51
C GLU A 131 3.13 -3.98 12.09
N ILE A 132 3.90 -2.98 11.65
CA ILE A 132 4.64 -3.04 10.38
C ILE A 132 5.63 -4.21 10.40
N ALA A 133 6.28 -4.48 11.54
CA ALA A 133 7.18 -5.62 11.68
C ALA A 133 6.48 -6.97 11.52
N HIS A 134 5.24 -7.13 11.99
CA HIS A 134 4.46 -8.35 11.73
C HIS A 134 4.23 -8.61 10.25
N VAL A 135 3.89 -7.55 9.49
CA VAL A 135 3.72 -7.65 8.04
C VAL A 135 5.07 -7.94 7.37
N LYS A 136 6.10 -7.15 7.70
CA LYS A 136 7.42 -7.24 7.09
C LYS A 136 8.07 -8.60 7.27
N ALA A 137 7.92 -9.20 8.45
CA ALA A 137 8.48 -10.49 8.80
C ALA A 137 7.59 -11.67 8.36
N HIS A 138 6.49 -11.41 7.63
CA HIS A 138 5.53 -12.41 7.18
C HIS A 138 5.06 -13.32 8.32
N HIS A 139 4.82 -12.75 9.52
CA HIS A 139 4.51 -13.54 10.71
C HIS A 139 3.23 -14.37 10.56
N TYR A 140 2.25 -13.87 9.80
CA TYR A 140 1.05 -14.65 9.49
C TYR A 140 1.35 -15.90 8.65
N LYS A 141 2.11 -15.73 7.56
CA LYS A 141 2.55 -16.85 6.71
C LYS A 141 3.33 -17.89 7.52
N ARG A 142 4.38 -17.44 8.23
CA ARG A 142 5.23 -18.30 9.07
C ARG A 142 4.43 -19.00 10.19
N MET A 143 3.43 -18.31 10.76
CA MET A 143 2.53 -18.90 11.75
C MET A 143 1.66 -20.00 11.13
N ARG A 144 1.03 -19.76 9.96
CA ARG A 144 0.21 -20.75 9.26
C ARG A 144 1.01 -22.00 8.90
N GLU A 145 2.22 -21.81 8.36
CA GLU A 145 3.13 -22.90 8.00
C GLU A 145 3.52 -23.72 9.23
N LYS A 146 3.92 -23.05 10.33
CA LYS A 146 4.31 -23.71 11.59
C LYS A 146 3.15 -24.45 12.26
N ALA A 147 1.94 -23.91 12.16
CA ALA A 147 0.73 -24.47 12.75
C ALA A 147 0.04 -25.54 11.87
N GLN A 148 0.51 -25.75 10.63
CA GLN A 148 -0.06 -26.69 9.65
C GLN A 148 -1.58 -26.49 9.47
N ILE A 149 -2.04 -25.24 9.49
CA ILE A 149 -3.47 -24.89 9.39
C ILE A 149 -3.90 -25.05 7.92
N PRO A 150 -4.82 -25.99 7.59
CA PRO A 150 -5.33 -26.14 6.23
C PRO A 150 -6.01 -24.86 5.73
N GLU A 151 -5.89 -24.59 4.43
CA GLU A 151 -6.40 -23.39 3.73
C GLU A 151 -7.89 -23.10 4.02
N LEU A 152 -8.71 -24.16 4.16
CA LEU A 152 -10.15 -24.07 4.46
C LEU A 152 -10.48 -23.47 5.84
N LEU A 153 -9.52 -23.38 6.77
CA LEU A 153 -9.75 -22.85 8.13
C LEU A 153 -9.64 -21.32 8.23
N THR A 154 -9.33 -20.62 7.13
CA THR A 154 -9.16 -19.17 7.12
C THR A 154 -10.51 -18.45 7.04
N ASN A 155 -11.35 -18.57 8.07
CA ASN A 155 -12.63 -17.85 8.14
C ASN A 155 -12.40 -16.34 8.39
N LEU A 156 -11.83 -15.63 7.42
CA LEU A 156 -11.51 -14.20 7.50
C LEU A 156 -12.73 -13.38 7.92
N ALA A 157 -13.92 -13.75 7.43
CA ALA A 157 -15.17 -13.16 7.87
C ALA A 157 -15.40 -13.34 9.38
N GLY A 158 -15.18 -14.53 9.93
CA GLY A 158 -15.23 -14.78 11.38
C GLY A 158 -14.22 -13.96 12.16
N ILE A 159 -13.00 -13.78 11.64
CA ILE A 159 -11.97 -12.94 12.26
C ILE A 159 -12.36 -11.47 12.25
N ALA A 160 -12.75 -10.94 11.10
CA ALA A 160 -13.24 -9.59 10.96
C ALA A 160 -14.41 -9.31 11.93
N ALA A 161 -15.30 -10.29 12.13
CA ALA A 161 -16.36 -10.19 13.13
C ALA A 161 -15.79 -10.08 14.55
N ALA A 162 -14.86 -10.97 14.92
CA ALA A 162 -14.27 -11.01 16.25
C ALA A 162 -13.57 -9.69 16.66
N VAL A 163 -12.83 -9.07 15.74
CA VAL A 163 -12.14 -7.80 16.00
C VAL A 163 -13.07 -6.58 15.97
N ALA A 164 -14.27 -6.72 15.38
CA ALA A 164 -15.22 -5.63 15.21
C ALA A 164 -16.27 -5.51 16.33
N THR A 165 -16.36 -6.48 17.25
CA THR A 165 -17.50 -6.58 18.16
C THR A 165 -17.47 -5.55 19.28
N LYS A 166 -18.33 -4.52 19.16
CA LYS A 166 -18.62 -3.54 20.24
C LYS A 166 -19.45 -4.13 21.39
N ASP A 167 -20.29 -5.13 21.08
CA ASP A 167 -21.17 -5.81 22.04
C ASP A 167 -21.00 -7.32 21.92
N ALA A 168 -20.09 -7.89 22.71
CA ALA A 168 -19.85 -9.32 22.69
C ALA A 168 -20.87 -10.02 23.61
N THR A 169 -21.93 -10.60 23.03
CA THR A 169 -22.67 -11.66 23.75
C THR A 169 -21.67 -12.74 24.17
N PRO A 170 -21.90 -13.52 25.25
CA PRO A 170 -20.94 -14.55 25.67
C PRO A 170 -20.56 -15.54 24.56
N ALA A 171 -21.48 -15.82 23.62
CA ALA A 171 -21.22 -16.66 22.46
C ALA A 171 -20.27 -15.99 21.44
N ILE A 172 -20.50 -14.70 21.14
CA ILE A 172 -19.64 -13.91 20.26
C ILE A 172 -18.27 -13.70 20.91
N ALA A 173 -18.22 -13.42 22.22
CA ALA A 173 -16.98 -13.29 22.98
C ALA A 173 -16.17 -14.59 22.95
N ALA A 174 -16.81 -15.74 23.14
CA ALA A 174 -16.16 -17.05 23.07
C ALA A 174 -15.64 -17.34 21.65
N GLN A 175 -16.41 -17.00 20.62
CA GLN A 175 -15.99 -17.13 19.23
C GLN A 175 -14.80 -16.21 18.91
N ALA A 176 -14.84 -14.97 19.37
CA ALA A 176 -13.77 -14.00 19.20
C ALA A 176 -12.49 -14.43 19.93
N ALA A 177 -12.61 -14.94 21.16
CA ALA A 177 -11.50 -15.50 21.91
C ALA A 177 -10.89 -16.73 21.20
N ASN A 178 -11.71 -17.62 20.65
CA ASN A 178 -11.23 -18.78 19.88
C ASN A 178 -10.44 -18.36 18.65
N VAL A 179 -10.92 -17.34 17.94
CA VAL A 179 -10.20 -16.77 16.79
C VAL A 179 -8.92 -16.07 17.22
N ALA A 180 -8.97 -15.26 18.27
CA ALA A 180 -7.80 -14.51 18.74
C ALA A 180 -6.68 -15.45 19.23
N VAL A 181 -7.04 -16.59 19.85
CA VAL A 181 -6.08 -17.66 20.18
C VAL A 181 -5.42 -18.25 18.94
N GLN A 182 -6.12 -18.34 17.81
CA GLN A 182 -5.56 -18.81 16.53
C GLN A 182 -4.64 -17.77 15.88
N LEU A 183 -4.83 -16.48 16.20
CA LEU A 183 -4.00 -15.37 15.74
C LEU A 183 -2.93 -14.95 16.75
N ARG A 184 -2.80 -15.69 17.86
CA ARG A 184 -1.80 -15.42 18.88
C ARG A 184 -0.41 -15.67 18.30
N PHE A 185 0.39 -14.64 18.24
CA PHE A 185 1.78 -14.78 17.83
C PHE A 185 2.61 -15.43 18.93
N SER A 186 3.60 -16.21 18.49
CA SER A 186 4.54 -16.84 19.41
C SER A 186 5.45 -15.78 20.04
N ARG A 187 5.98 -16.05 21.23
CA ARG A 187 6.96 -15.17 21.89
C ARG A 187 8.17 -14.85 21.00
N GLU A 188 8.55 -15.77 20.12
CA GLU A 188 9.59 -15.58 19.10
C GLU A 188 9.22 -14.47 18.12
N PHE A 189 8.00 -14.48 17.58
CA PHE A 189 7.50 -13.45 16.65
C PHE A 189 7.29 -12.10 17.34
N GLU A 190 6.82 -12.07 18.58
CA GLU A 190 6.69 -10.81 19.33
C GLU A 190 8.05 -10.16 19.57
N ASN A 191 9.07 -10.95 19.95
CA ASN A 191 10.43 -10.44 20.11
C ASN A 191 11.02 -9.94 18.79
N GLU A 192 10.83 -10.68 17.70
CA GLU A 192 11.27 -10.26 16.36
C GLU A 192 10.57 -8.97 15.92
N ALA A 193 9.27 -8.83 16.20
CA ALA A 193 8.49 -7.64 15.88
C ALA A 193 8.93 -6.42 16.70
N ASP A 194 9.22 -6.59 17.99
CA ASP A 194 9.81 -5.55 18.83
C ASP A 194 11.19 -5.13 18.33
N GLU A 195 12.02 -6.11 17.95
CA GLU A 195 13.37 -5.86 17.45
C GLU A 195 13.36 -5.05 16.15
N LEU A 196 12.61 -5.50 15.17
CA LEU A 196 12.45 -4.82 13.89
C LEU A 196 11.72 -3.48 14.04
N GLY A 197 10.67 -3.43 14.86
CA GLY A 197 9.91 -2.21 15.15
C GLY A 197 10.81 -1.11 15.71
N GLY A 198 11.68 -1.44 16.69
CA GLY A 198 12.68 -0.50 17.21
C GLY A 198 13.61 0.04 16.11
N VAL A 199 14.04 -0.80 15.17
CA VAL A 199 14.88 -0.38 14.03
C VAL A 199 14.13 0.54 13.08
N PHE A 200 12.88 0.22 12.70
CA PHE A 200 12.07 1.03 11.80
C PHE A 200 11.81 2.42 12.39
N MET A 201 11.44 2.45 13.66
CA MET A 201 11.25 3.66 14.44
C MET A 201 12.50 4.54 14.45
N THR A 202 13.65 3.93 14.72
CA THR A 202 14.95 4.62 14.74
C THR A 202 15.29 5.24 13.38
N ARG A 203 15.03 4.51 12.29
CA ARG A 203 15.28 5.00 10.91
C ARG A 203 14.36 6.15 10.53
N ALA A 204 13.11 6.12 10.99
CA ALA A 204 12.13 7.18 10.80
C ALA A 204 12.33 8.39 11.76
N GLY A 205 13.35 8.33 12.64
CA GLY A 205 13.72 9.41 13.55
C GLY A 205 12.96 9.43 14.87
N TYR A 206 12.08 8.46 15.12
CA TYR A 206 11.31 8.35 16.36
C TYR A 206 12.08 7.60 17.47
N GLN A 207 11.60 7.68 18.70
CA GLN A 207 12.20 6.98 19.83
C GLN A 207 11.98 5.45 19.74
N PRO A 208 13.05 4.62 19.67
CA PRO A 208 12.90 3.16 19.59
C PRO A 208 12.18 2.52 20.78
N GLY A 209 12.21 3.16 21.95
CA GLY A 209 11.49 2.71 23.13
C GLY A 209 10.04 3.21 23.22
N GLY A 210 9.50 3.91 22.21
CA GLY A 210 8.19 4.57 22.29
C GLY A 210 7.03 3.61 22.64
N ILE A 211 7.11 2.36 22.20
CA ILE A 211 6.06 1.35 22.46
C ILE A 211 5.94 0.96 23.94
N THR A 212 6.98 1.11 24.76
CA THR A 212 6.93 0.66 26.17
C THR A 212 5.84 1.39 26.96
N ARG A 213 5.62 2.67 26.67
CA ARG A 213 4.53 3.47 27.25
C ARG A 213 3.15 2.91 26.91
N PHE A 214 2.99 2.31 25.74
CA PHE A 214 1.75 1.63 25.37
C PHE A 214 1.57 0.33 26.18
N PHE A 215 2.62 -0.48 26.31
CA PHE A 215 2.58 -1.69 27.14
C PHE A 215 2.25 -1.38 28.60
N GLU A 216 2.83 -0.34 29.18
CA GLU A 216 2.49 0.11 30.54
C GLU A 216 1.00 0.46 30.67
N ARG A 217 0.40 1.14 29.68
CA ARG A 217 -1.05 1.41 29.69
C ARG A 217 -1.89 0.15 29.62
N ILE A 218 -1.47 -0.85 28.83
CA ILE A 218 -2.15 -2.15 28.78
C ILE A 218 -2.13 -2.81 30.17
N LEU A 219 -0.98 -2.78 30.85
CA LEU A 219 -0.85 -3.31 32.21
C LEU A 219 -1.71 -2.51 33.21
N GLU A 220 -1.74 -1.18 33.14
CA GLU A 220 -2.61 -0.34 33.98
C GLU A 220 -4.10 -0.66 33.79
N VAL A 221 -4.53 -0.94 32.55
CA VAL A 221 -5.91 -1.37 32.25
C VAL A 221 -6.18 -2.76 32.86
N GLN A 222 -5.25 -3.70 32.74
CA GLN A 222 -5.37 -5.04 33.32
C GLN A 222 -5.43 -4.99 34.85
N GLU A 223 -4.62 -4.15 35.49
CA GLU A 223 -4.65 -3.93 36.94
C GLU A 223 -5.98 -3.32 37.40
N ARG A 224 -6.51 -2.36 36.64
CA ARG A 224 -7.80 -1.73 36.94
C ARG A 224 -8.99 -2.67 36.75
N TYR A 225 -8.90 -3.57 35.77
CA TYR A 225 -9.95 -4.53 35.43
C TYR A 225 -9.42 -5.97 35.40
N PRO A 226 -9.07 -6.59 36.55
CA PRO A 226 -8.39 -7.90 36.59
C PRO A 226 -9.19 -9.07 36.00
N GLN A 227 -10.51 -8.90 35.85
CA GLN A 227 -11.41 -9.91 35.28
C GLN A 227 -11.54 -9.80 33.76
N THR A 228 -10.91 -8.81 33.14
CA THR A 228 -10.97 -8.53 31.70
C THR A 228 -9.57 -8.49 31.13
N ILE A 229 -9.29 -9.35 30.15
CA ILE A 229 -8.01 -9.32 29.42
C ILE A 229 -8.13 -8.23 28.34
N PRO A 230 -7.23 -7.22 28.32
CA PRO A 230 -7.20 -6.24 27.25
C PRO A 230 -7.09 -6.91 25.87
N PRO A 231 -7.86 -6.48 24.84
CA PRO A 231 -7.87 -7.16 23.55
C PRO A 231 -6.50 -7.36 22.90
N TYR A 232 -5.59 -6.39 23.05
CA TYR A 232 -4.21 -6.48 22.59
C TYR A 232 -3.47 -7.74 23.09
N LEU A 233 -3.72 -8.17 24.34
CA LEU A 233 -3.04 -9.32 24.94
C LEU A 233 -3.50 -10.68 24.40
N TYR A 234 -4.60 -10.73 23.63
CA TYR A 234 -4.99 -11.98 22.97
C TYR A 234 -4.06 -12.34 21.81
N SER A 235 -3.63 -11.34 21.03
CA SER A 235 -2.68 -11.52 19.93
C SER A 235 -1.23 -11.30 20.35
N HIS A 236 -0.97 -10.36 21.27
CA HIS A 236 0.36 -9.92 21.70
C HIS A 236 0.59 -10.19 23.21
N PRO A 237 0.95 -11.42 23.60
CA PRO A 237 1.14 -11.78 25.00
C PRO A 237 2.44 -11.20 25.61
N ASP A 238 2.59 -11.40 26.92
CA ASP A 238 3.85 -11.25 27.67
C ASP A 238 4.48 -9.84 27.65
N VAL A 239 3.65 -8.79 27.64
CA VAL A 239 4.12 -7.39 27.56
C VAL A 239 5.04 -6.95 28.70
N ASP A 240 4.89 -7.49 29.93
CA ASP A 240 5.77 -7.17 31.07
C ASP A 240 7.23 -7.56 30.81
N ASP A 241 7.45 -8.80 30.32
CA ASP A 241 8.78 -9.28 29.94
C ASP A 241 9.37 -8.46 28.79
N ARG A 242 8.52 -8.07 27.83
CA ARG A 242 8.92 -7.36 26.61
C ARG A 242 9.34 -5.92 26.87
N ILE A 243 8.75 -5.22 27.85
CA ILE A 243 9.19 -3.87 28.25
C ILE A 243 10.69 -3.85 28.50
N ARG A 244 11.20 -4.79 29.32
CA ARG A 244 12.63 -4.85 29.65
C ARG A 244 13.51 -5.14 28.42
N SER A 245 13.02 -5.98 27.51
CA SER A 245 13.72 -6.31 26.26
C SER A 245 13.84 -5.08 25.35
N VAL A 246 12.71 -4.40 25.11
CA VAL A 246 12.63 -3.20 24.28
C VAL A 246 13.49 -2.08 24.86
N GLU A 247 13.43 -1.83 26.17
CA GLU A 247 14.29 -0.83 26.82
C GLU A 247 15.77 -1.13 26.65
N GLN A 248 16.16 -2.41 26.74
CA GLN A 248 17.55 -2.81 26.58
C GLN A 248 18.01 -2.66 25.13
N GLN A 249 17.15 -3.00 24.17
CA GLN A 249 17.42 -2.81 22.75
C GLN A 249 17.53 -1.33 22.39
N ALA A 250 16.62 -0.49 22.89
CA ALA A 250 16.57 0.94 22.63
C ALA A 250 17.87 1.65 23.04
N LYS A 251 18.58 1.18 24.07
CA LYS A 251 19.91 1.73 24.47
C LYS A 251 20.98 1.58 23.39
N ASN A 252 20.85 0.58 22.52
CA ASN A 252 21.79 0.29 21.45
C ASN A 252 21.38 0.94 20.13
N LEU A 253 20.16 1.47 20.05
CA LEU A 253 19.64 2.15 18.88
C LEU A 253 19.78 3.66 19.06
N ARG A 254 20.18 4.35 18.00
CA ARG A 254 20.31 5.81 17.98
C ARG A 254 19.65 6.34 16.73
N ALA A 255 18.67 7.23 16.90
CA ALA A 255 18.00 7.87 15.79
C ALA A 255 19.03 8.58 14.90
N THR A 256 18.94 8.34 13.60
CA THR A 256 19.84 8.92 12.60
C THR A 256 19.33 10.27 12.06
N GLY A 257 18.12 10.67 12.46
CA GLY A 257 17.47 11.93 12.10
C GLY A 257 16.42 12.34 13.15
N ALA A 258 15.81 13.51 12.95
CA ALA A 258 14.68 13.96 13.74
C ALA A 258 13.37 13.58 13.02
N PRO A 259 12.30 13.24 13.76
CA PRO A 259 11.01 12.95 13.15
C PRO A 259 10.42 14.23 12.55
N ASP A 260 9.59 14.11 11.52
CA ASP A 260 8.90 15.29 10.96
C ASP A 260 8.01 15.92 12.06
N PRO A 261 8.30 17.17 12.49
CA PRO A 261 7.59 17.79 13.60
C PRO A 261 6.10 17.98 13.31
N ARG A 262 5.66 17.89 12.04
CA ARG A 262 4.25 17.95 11.66
C ARG A 262 3.41 16.90 12.39
N PHE A 263 3.93 15.69 12.56
CA PHE A 263 3.13 14.56 13.06
C PHE A 263 2.74 14.73 14.52
N ALA A 264 3.56 15.40 15.32
CA ALA A 264 3.21 15.73 16.70
C ALA A 264 2.01 16.69 16.79
N GLU A 265 1.90 17.64 15.85
CA GLU A 265 0.77 18.56 15.78
C GLU A 265 -0.45 17.89 15.14
N GLU A 266 -0.25 17.16 14.04
CA GLU A 266 -1.31 16.42 13.36
C GLU A 266 -1.94 15.35 14.27
N LEU A 267 -1.17 14.72 15.18
CA LEU A 267 -1.70 13.82 16.20
C LEU A 267 -2.74 14.52 17.08
N ARG A 268 -2.45 15.73 17.58
CA ARG A 268 -3.39 16.47 18.44
C ARG A 268 -4.67 16.84 17.68
N VAL A 269 -4.51 17.28 16.42
CA VAL A 269 -5.64 17.59 15.54
C VAL A 269 -6.48 16.34 15.27
N ALA A 270 -5.83 15.21 14.97
CA ALA A 270 -6.49 13.93 14.71
C ALA A 270 -7.21 13.42 15.95
N GLN A 271 -6.60 13.46 17.13
CA GLN A 271 -7.22 13.09 18.41
C GLN A 271 -8.43 13.96 18.73
N GLY A 272 -8.33 15.30 18.57
CA GLY A 272 -9.44 16.21 18.82
C GLY A 272 -10.61 15.98 17.86
N ARG A 273 -10.33 15.77 16.57
CA ARG A 273 -11.36 15.42 15.58
C ARG A 273 -11.97 14.04 15.88
N LEU A 274 -11.14 13.03 16.13
CA LEU A 274 -11.58 11.68 16.44
C LEU A 274 -12.49 11.68 17.68
N ALA A 275 -12.08 12.31 18.78
CA ALA A 275 -12.90 12.44 19.98
C ALA A 275 -14.26 13.08 19.69
N TYR A 276 -14.29 14.16 18.88
CA TYR A 276 -15.54 14.81 18.48
C TYR A 276 -16.44 13.88 17.64
N LEU A 277 -15.87 13.13 16.70
CA LEU A 277 -16.63 12.17 15.89
C LEU A 277 -17.28 11.09 16.76
N LEU A 278 -16.52 10.54 17.72
CA LEU A 278 -16.99 9.51 18.63
C LEU A 278 -18.07 10.01 19.60
N ASP A 279 -17.90 11.22 20.14
CA ASP A 279 -18.86 11.82 21.09
C ASP A 279 -20.19 12.21 20.42
N THR A 280 -20.14 12.60 19.14
CA THR A 280 -21.30 13.10 18.40
C THR A 280 -21.92 12.09 17.43
N ASP A 281 -21.38 10.87 17.36
CA ASP A 281 -21.76 9.82 16.41
C ASP A 281 -21.79 10.34 14.95
N ARG A 282 -20.76 11.09 14.58
CA ARG A 282 -20.61 11.68 13.25
C ARG A 282 -19.58 10.94 12.42
N GLU A 283 -19.85 10.81 11.13
CA GLU A 283 -18.91 10.24 10.16
C GLU A 283 -17.78 11.22 9.78
N ASN A 284 -18.06 12.53 9.79
CA ASN A 284 -17.10 13.57 9.41
C ASN A 284 -17.29 14.83 10.25
N VAL A 285 -16.19 15.55 10.54
CA VAL A 285 -16.30 16.88 11.13
C VAL A 285 -16.64 17.89 10.02
N PRO A 286 -17.66 18.74 10.20
CA PRO A 286 -18.00 19.76 9.22
C PRO A 286 -16.81 20.63 8.82
N PRO A 287 -16.77 21.12 7.57
CA PRO A 287 -15.77 22.10 7.17
C PRO A 287 -15.87 23.36 8.04
N PRO A 288 -14.81 24.19 8.07
CA PRO A 288 -14.88 25.52 8.69
C PRO A 288 -16.05 26.33 8.10
N SER A 289 -16.50 27.35 8.83
CA SER A 289 -17.60 28.21 8.38
C SER A 289 -17.36 28.69 6.94
N PRO A 290 -18.42 28.67 6.09
CA PRO A 290 -18.29 29.09 4.70
C PRO A 290 -17.79 30.54 4.62
N PRO A 291 -17.12 30.92 3.52
CA PRO A 291 -16.62 32.27 3.35
C PRO A 291 -17.76 33.29 3.46
N GLU A 292 -17.48 34.44 4.09
CA GLU A 292 -18.47 35.50 4.33
C GLU A 292 -19.04 36.05 3.01
N ASN A 293 -18.21 36.12 1.97
CA ASN A 293 -18.63 36.52 0.64
C ASN A 293 -17.98 35.64 -0.44
N PRO A 294 -18.63 34.52 -0.82
CA PRO A 294 -18.08 33.60 -1.82
C PRO A 294 -17.76 34.29 -3.15
N ARG A 295 -18.54 35.29 -3.58
CA ARG A 295 -18.31 35.91 -4.91
C ARG A 295 -17.09 36.82 -4.96
N ARG A 296 -16.48 37.15 -3.81
CA ARG A 296 -15.31 38.03 -3.73
C ARG A 296 -14.10 37.47 -4.48
N LEU A 297 -13.99 36.14 -4.56
CA LEU A 297 -12.90 35.50 -5.29
C LEU A 297 -13.13 35.39 -6.80
N ASP A 298 -14.37 35.49 -7.28
CA ASP A 298 -14.70 35.18 -8.69
C ASP A 298 -13.84 35.98 -9.69
N PRO A 299 -13.57 37.30 -9.50
CA PRO A 299 -12.67 38.04 -10.41
C PRO A 299 -11.22 37.53 -10.39
N HIS A 300 -10.73 37.06 -9.24
CA HIS A 300 -9.39 36.52 -9.09
C HIS A 300 -9.28 35.14 -9.76
N LEU A 301 -10.25 34.26 -9.53
CA LEU A 301 -10.31 32.93 -10.15
C LEU A 301 -10.40 33.06 -11.68
N GLN A 302 -11.30 33.90 -12.20
CA GLN A 302 -11.42 34.14 -13.65
C GLN A 302 -10.15 34.73 -14.26
N ARG A 303 -9.48 35.65 -13.56
CA ARG A 303 -8.20 36.20 -14.02
C ARG A 303 -7.12 35.11 -14.07
N ALA A 304 -7.01 34.30 -13.02
CA ALA A 304 -6.05 33.21 -12.97
C ALA A 304 -6.30 32.18 -14.09
N ASP A 305 -7.56 31.82 -14.33
CA ASP A 305 -7.95 30.89 -15.40
C ASP A 305 -7.55 31.43 -16.79
N ARG A 306 -7.75 32.73 -17.06
CA ARG A 306 -7.29 33.35 -18.32
C ARG A 306 -5.77 33.33 -18.44
N LEU A 307 -5.05 33.72 -17.39
CA LEU A 307 -3.58 33.70 -17.37
C LEU A 307 -3.05 32.29 -17.64
N ALA A 308 -3.66 31.27 -17.03
CA ALA A 308 -3.31 29.88 -17.27
C ALA A 308 -3.56 29.44 -18.73
N GLN A 309 -4.66 29.86 -19.35
CA GLN A 309 -4.96 29.59 -20.77
C GLN A 309 -3.97 30.28 -21.72
N GLU A 310 -3.45 31.44 -21.33
CA GLU A 310 -2.39 32.17 -22.05
C GLU A 310 -0.98 31.60 -21.80
N GLY A 311 -0.85 30.56 -20.98
CA GLY A 311 0.43 29.94 -20.60
C GLY A 311 1.20 30.69 -19.51
N GLN A 312 0.65 31.78 -18.96
CA GLN A 312 1.22 32.59 -17.88
C GLN A 312 0.91 31.96 -16.50
N VAL A 313 1.45 30.77 -16.28
CA VAL A 313 1.11 29.94 -15.11
C VAL A 313 1.63 30.54 -13.80
N ASP A 314 2.81 31.17 -13.81
CA ASP A 314 3.39 31.75 -12.60
C ASP A 314 2.57 32.97 -12.12
N GLU A 315 2.12 33.80 -13.05
CA GLU A 315 1.21 34.91 -12.79
C GLU A 315 -0.15 34.42 -12.28
N ALA A 316 -0.68 33.33 -12.85
CA ALA A 316 -1.91 32.70 -12.38
C ALA A 316 -1.77 32.24 -10.92
N LEU A 317 -0.66 31.58 -10.58
CA LEU A 317 -0.37 31.15 -9.20
C LEU A 317 -0.28 32.34 -8.24
N ILE A 318 0.36 33.44 -8.63
CA ILE A 318 0.43 34.66 -7.79
C ILE A 318 -0.97 35.25 -7.52
N VAL A 319 -1.82 35.28 -8.55
CA VAL A 319 -3.22 35.75 -8.40
C VAL A 319 -3.99 34.84 -7.45
N LEU A 320 -3.84 33.51 -7.57
CA LEU A 320 -4.52 32.55 -6.71
C LEU A 320 -4.00 32.57 -5.27
N SER A 321 -2.70 32.72 -5.04
CA SER A 321 -2.17 32.88 -3.68
C SER A 321 -2.67 34.17 -3.02
N SER A 322 -2.90 35.21 -3.81
CA SER A 322 -3.55 36.44 -3.32
C SER A 322 -5.03 36.22 -3.00
N ALA A 323 -5.72 35.41 -3.81
CA ALA A 323 -7.11 35.01 -3.59
C ALA A 323 -7.26 34.16 -2.32
N GLU A 324 -6.35 33.22 -2.06
CA GLU A 324 -6.34 32.41 -0.84
C GLU A 324 -6.13 33.27 0.42
N ARG A 325 -5.24 34.28 0.38
CA ARG A 325 -5.09 35.22 1.50
C ARG A 325 -6.34 36.08 1.73
N LEU A 326 -7.12 36.32 0.69
CA LEU A 326 -8.32 37.16 0.75
C LEU A 326 -9.48 36.44 1.44
N GLU A 327 -9.67 35.16 1.12
CA GLU A 327 -10.70 34.28 1.72
C GLU A 327 -10.06 32.94 2.11
N PRO A 328 -9.38 32.86 3.27
CA PRO A 328 -8.59 31.68 3.66
C PRO A 328 -9.39 30.38 3.86
N ASN A 329 -10.71 30.50 4.04
CA ASN A 329 -11.63 29.38 4.26
C ASN A 329 -12.31 28.90 2.96
N ASP A 330 -12.04 29.54 1.82
CA ASP A 330 -12.59 29.11 0.54
C ASP A 330 -11.69 28.06 -0.15
N PRO A 331 -12.22 26.85 -0.46
CA PRO A 331 -11.42 25.79 -1.06
C PRO A 331 -11.05 26.04 -2.53
N ARG A 332 -11.71 26.98 -3.24
CA ARG A 332 -11.59 27.11 -4.70
C ARG A 332 -10.20 27.58 -5.15
N ALA A 333 -9.60 28.54 -4.44
CA ALA A 333 -8.27 29.03 -4.77
C ALA A 333 -7.21 27.92 -4.59
N ALA A 334 -7.24 27.23 -3.45
CA ALA A 334 -6.36 26.09 -3.18
C ALA A 334 -6.51 24.97 -4.22
N TYR A 335 -7.74 24.69 -4.65
CA TYR A 335 -8.01 23.69 -5.69
C TYR A 335 -7.42 24.09 -7.04
N GLN A 336 -7.62 25.34 -7.50
CA GLN A 336 -7.04 25.81 -8.77
C GLN A 336 -5.50 25.83 -8.73
N ILE A 337 -4.90 26.17 -7.58
CA ILE A 337 -3.44 26.07 -7.38
C ILE A 337 -2.99 24.62 -7.59
N ALA A 338 -3.67 23.65 -6.97
CA ALA A 338 -3.33 22.24 -7.09
C ALA A 338 -3.41 21.73 -8.54
N GLU A 339 -4.47 22.11 -9.26
CA GLU A 339 -4.67 21.72 -10.66
C GLU A 339 -3.59 22.29 -11.59
N LEU A 340 -3.22 23.57 -11.43
CA LEU A 340 -2.16 24.20 -12.21
C LEU A 340 -0.79 23.57 -11.93
N LEU A 341 -0.48 23.31 -10.66
CA LEU A 341 0.76 22.64 -10.27
C LEU A 341 0.83 21.23 -10.85
N ALA A 342 -0.26 20.46 -10.77
CA ALA A 342 -0.34 19.12 -11.35
C ALA A 342 -0.16 19.14 -12.87
N ALA A 343 -0.77 20.09 -13.58
CA ALA A 343 -0.64 20.25 -15.03
C ALA A 343 0.80 20.59 -15.47
N ARG A 344 1.60 21.21 -14.59
CA ARG A 344 3.03 21.50 -14.81
C ARG A 344 3.97 20.38 -14.35
N GLY A 345 3.43 19.24 -13.91
CA GLY A 345 4.24 18.13 -13.38
C GLY A 345 4.79 18.38 -11.97
N ARG A 346 4.40 19.47 -11.30
CA ARG A 346 4.82 19.82 -9.93
C ARG A 346 3.97 19.06 -8.90
N HIS A 347 4.00 17.73 -9.00
CA HIS A 347 3.07 16.85 -8.27
C HIS A 347 3.23 16.91 -6.74
N HIS A 348 4.46 17.04 -6.23
CA HIS A 348 4.69 17.20 -4.78
C HIS A 348 3.98 18.43 -4.21
N GLU A 349 4.06 19.57 -4.90
CA GLU A 349 3.41 20.81 -4.47
C GLU A 349 1.90 20.75 -4.68
N ALA A 350 1.45 20.08 -5.75
CA ALA A 350 0.04 19.85 -5.99
C ALA A 350 -0.61 19.05 -4.86
N ILE A 351 0.06 18.01 -4.34
CA ILE A 351 -0.43 17.22 -3.19
C ILE A 351 -0.65 18.11 -1.96
N VAL A 352 0.27 19.05 -1.67
CA VAL A 352 0.11 20.00 -0.56
C VAL A 352 -1.14 20.86 -0.73
N ALA A 353 -1.37 21.37 -1.94
CA ALA A 353 -2.55 22.19 -2.25
C ALA A 353 -3.86 21.37 -2.27
N TYR A 354 -3.84 20.11 -2.72
CA TYR A 354 -5.00 19.20 -2.59
C TYR A 354 -5.32 18.90 -1.13
N ARG A 355 -4.33 18.62 -0.29
CA ARG A 355 -4.53 18.43 1.16
C ARG A 355 -5.16 19.67 1.80
N ARG A 356 -4.74 20.88 1.38
CA ARG A 356 -5.38 22.12 1.83
C ARG A 356 -6.85 22.19 1.41
N THR A 357 -7.15 21.82 0.16
CA THR A 357 -8.51 21.76 -0.37
C THR A 357 -9.38 20.78 0.43
N VAL A 358 -8.88 19.57 0.71
CA VAL A 358 -9.60 18.55 1.50
C VAL A 358 -9.87 19.00 2.93
N ARG A 359 -8.93 19.73 3.56
CA ARG A 359 -9.15 20.31 4.91
C ARG A 359 -10.30 21.33 4.92
N LEU A 360 -10.50 22.04 3.81
CA LEU A 360 -11.55 23.06 3.67
C LEU A 360 -12.87 22.49 3.17
N ASP A 361 -12.82 21.46 2.32
CA ASP A 361 -13.99 20.75 1.79
C ASP A 361 -13.68 19.25 1.68
N PRO A 362 -13.96 18.47 2.75
CA PRO A 362 -13.65 17.05 2.82
C PRO A 362 -14.59 16.17 1.99
N THR A 363 -15.61 16.74 1.35
CA THR A 363 -16.68 15.96 0.70
C THR A 363 -16.42 15.69 -0.79
N ARG A 364 -15.47 16.42 -1.40
CA ARG A 364 -15.26 16.38 -2.85
C ARG A 364 -14.45 15.17 -3.31
N ALA A 365 -15.14 14.10 -3.71
CA ALA A 365 -14.53 12.89 -4.29
C ALA A 365 -13.48 13.18 -5.39
N ARG A 366 -13.74 14.14 -6.27
CA ARG A 366 -12.82 14.50 -7.37
C ARG A 366 -11.47 15.00 -6.87
N VAL A 367 -11.42 15.73 -5.76
CA VAL A 367 -10.17 16.26 -5.20
C VAL A 367 -9.28 15.11 -4.76
N PHE A 368 -9.85 14.10 -4.09
CA PHE A 368 -9.13 12.89 -3.71
C PHE A 368 -8.62 12.11 -4.93
N TYR A 369 -9.43 11.94 -5.97
CA TYR A 369 -9.00 11.27 -7.20
C TYR A 369 -7.81 12.00 -7.85
N ARG A 370 -7.85 13.32 -7.94
CA ARG A 370 -6.75 14.14 -8.48
C ARG A 370 -5.50 14.07 -7.62
N MET A 371 -5.67 14.00 -6.29
CA MET A 371 -4.57 13.77 -5.36
C MET A 371 -3.96 12.37 -5.52
N GLY A 372 -4.78 11.33 -5.74
CA GLY A 372 -4.32 9.96 -6.02
C GLY A 372 -3.49 9.87 -7.30
N LEU A 373 -3.93 10.55 -8.38
CA LEU A 373 -3.12 10.66 -9.60
C LEU A 373 -1.78 11.36 -9.36
N ALA A 374 -1.76 12.43 -8.55
CA ALA A 374 -0.52 13.11 -8.19
C ALA A 374 0.42 12.22 -7.35
N HIS A 375 -0.11 11.45 -6.40
CA HIS A 375 0.66 10.46 -5.63
C HIS A 375 1.25 9.37 -6.51
N ARG A 376 0.46 8.84 -7.46
CA ARG A 376 0.94 7.85 -8.45
C ARG A 376 2.04 8.43 -9.33
N ALA A 377 1.92 9.69 -9.76
CA ALA A 377 2.94 10.36 -10.58
C ALA A 377 4.28 10.54 -9.86
N VAL A 378 4.29 10.69 -8.53
CA VAL A 378 5.54 10.73 -7.72
C VAL A 378 5.99 9.36 -7.24
N GLY A 379 5.36 8.27 -7.69
CA GLY A 379 5.70 6.89 -7.31
C GLY A 379 5.23 6.46 -5.91
N SER A 380 4.42 7.27 -5.22
CA SER A 380 3.89 6.92 -3.90
C SER A 380 2.64 6.04 -4.02
N ARG A 381 2.83 4.76 -4.36
CA ARG A 381 1.74 3.80 -4.60
C ARG A 381 0.78 3.68 -3.41
N HIS A 382 1.32 3.61 -2.19
CA HIS A 382 0.52 3.50 -0.97
C HIS A 382 -0.45 4.69 -0.78
N SER A 383 0.08 5.90 -0.87
CA SER A 383 -0.72 7.13 -0.74
C SER A 383 -1.70 7.30 -1.89
N ALA A 384 -1.35 6.82 -3.09
CA ALA A 384 -2.25 6.83 -4.23
C ALA A 384 -3.48 5.95 -3.98
N VAL A 385 -3.28 4.70 -3.54
CA VAL A 385 -4.37 3.79 -3.18
C VAL A 385 -5.26 4.39 -2.10
N HIS A 386 -4.69 4.91 -1.01
CA HIS A 386 -5.46 5.58 0.03
C HIS A 386 -6.32 6.73 -0.53
N ALA A 387 -5.74 7.61 -1.37
CA ALA A 387 -6.48 8.71 -1.97
C ALA A 387 -7.60 8.23 -2.92
N PHE A 388 -7.39 7.17 -3.70
CA PHE A 388 -8.43 6.60 -4.55
C PHE A 388 -9.56 5.95 -3.73
N GLU A 389 -9.23 5.28 -2.62
CA GLU A 389 -10.26 4.75 -1.71
C GLU A 389 -11.10 5.88 -1.11
N GLN A 390 -10.46 6.95 -0.64
CA GLN A 390 -11.17 8.13 -0.12
C GLN A 390 -12.06 8.80 -1.20
N ALA A 391 -11.62 8.77 -2.46
CA ALA A 391 -12.41 9.24 -3.61
C ALA A 391 -13.60 8.32 -3.90
N ALA A 392 -13.39 7.00 -3.94
CA ALA A 392 -14.41 6.00 -4.23
C ALA A 392 -15.54 6.03 -3.20
N ARG A 393 -15.22 6.14 -1.91
CA ARG A 393 -16.20 6.22 -0.80
C ARG A 393 -17.08 7.46 -0.88
N ARG A 394 -16.53 8.58 -1.35
CA ARG A 394 -17.25 9.86 -1.51
C ARG A 394 -17.96 9.98 -2.86
N ALA A 395 -17.64 9.10 -3.80
CA ALA A 395 -18.34 9.01 -5.06
C ALA A 395 -19.62 8.18 -4.88
N GLY A 396 -20.69 8.53 -5.60
CA GLY A 396 -21.90 7.71 -5.61
C GLY A 396 -21.59 6.29 -6.11
N THR A 397 -22.31 5.29 -5.58
CA THR A 397 -22.04 3.86 -5.86
C THR A 397 -22.06 3.48 -7.34
N ARG A 398 -22.83 4.22 -8.16
CA ARG A 398 -22.95 4.04 -9.62
C ARG A 398 -22.13 5.06 -10.44
N SER A 399 -21.33 5.90 -9.79
CA SER A 399 -20.57 6.96 -10.44
C SER A 399 -19.44 6.40 -11.29
N ASP A 400 -19.22 6.96 -12.48
CA ASP A 400 -18.05 6.62 -13.30
C ASP A 400 -16.74 7.00 -12.63
N LEU A 401 -16.75 8.00 -11.73
CA LEU A 401 -15.58 8.31 -10.92
C LEU A 401 -15.23 7.16 -9.99
N ARG A 402 -16.24 6.49 -9.41
CA ARG A 402 -16.01 5.34 -8.52
C ARG A 402 -15.38 4.19 -9.30
N LYS A 403 -15.94 3.83 -10.45
CA LYS A 403 -15.36 2.81 -11.35
C LYS A 403 -13.89 3.09 -11.70
N ARG A 404 -13.57 4.36 -12.00
CA ARG A 404 -12.18 4.79 -12.25
C ARG A 404 -11.29 4.64 -11.02
N CYS A 405 -11.80 4.93 -9.82
CA CYS A 405 -11.04 4.75 -8.59
C CYS A 405 -10.82 3.26 -8.31
N ASP A 406 -11.86 2.43 -8.45
CA ASP A 406 -11.79 0.98 -8.25
C ASP A 406 -10.74 0.35 -9.19
N TRP A 407 -10.77 0.72 -10.47
CA TRP A 407 -9.75 0.32 -11.45
C TRP A 407 -8.32 0.73 -11.03
N GLN A 408 -8.16 1.96 -10.54
CA GLN A 408 -6.87 2.47 -10.10
C GLN A 408 -6.36 1.76 -8.84
N ILE A 409 -7.26 1.40 -7.91
CA ILE A 409 -6.93 0.62 -6.72
C ILE A 409 -6.52 -0.80 -7.15
N GLU A 410 -7.35 -1.46 -7.95
CA GLU A 410 -7.14 -2.83 -8.40
C GLU A 410 -5.79 -2.99 -9.10
N THR A 411 -5.49 -2.16 -10.11
CA THR A 411 -4.21 -2.23 -10.85
C THR A 411 -2.98 -1.86 -10.02
N LEU A 412 -3.14 -1.04 -8.97
CA LEU A 412 -2.02 -0.73 -8.07
C LEU A 412 -1.75 -1.85 -7.07
N VAL A 413 -2.79 -2.59 -6.69
CA VAL A 413 -2.72 -3.68 -5.71
C VAL A 413 -2.33 -4.97 -6.39
N PHE A 414 -2.99 -5.30 -7.50
CA PHE A 414 -2.76 -6.46 -8.35
C PHE A 414 -2.28 -5.95 -9.71
N PRO A 415 -0.95 -5.72 -9.87
CA PRO A 415 -0.39 -5.26 -11.13
C PRO A 415 -0.79 -6.21 -12.27
N PRO A 416 -1.23 -5.70 -13.43
CA PRO A 416 -1.60 -6.58 -14.54
C PRO A 416 -0.45 -7.41 -15.09
N PHE A 417 0.79 -6.97 -14.89
CA PHE A 417 1.98 -7.68 -15.35
C PHE A 417 2.92 -7.94 -14.18
N ASP A 418 3.25 -9.21 -13.96
CA ASP A 418 4.16 -9.70 -12.91
C ASP A 418 5.61 -9.83 -13.42
N GLU A 419 5.79 -10.23 -14.68
CA GLU A 419 7.07 -10.24 -15.38
C GLU A 419 7.03 -9.37 -16.64
N MET A 420 8.11 -8.63 -16.88
CA MET A 420 8.28 -7.83 -18.09
C MET A 420 9.70 -7.90 -18.62
N SER A 421 9.81 -7.96 -19.95
CA SER A 421 11.09 -8.01 -20.63
C SER A 421 11.03 -7.40 -22.02
N PHE A 422 12.21 -7.19 -22.61
CA PHE A 422 12.33 -6.88 -24.02
C PHE A 422 13.11 -7.98 -24.74
N ALA A 423 12.76 -8.22 -25.99
CA ALA A 423 13.41 -9.16 -26.89
C ALA A 423 13.56 -8.56 -28.30
N ASP A 424 14.43 -9.13 -29.13
CA ASP A 424 14.49 -8.76 -30.55
C ASP A 424 13.22 -9.29 -31.23
N ALA A 425 12.52 -8.42 -31.96
CA ALA A 425 11.22 -8.75 -32.56
C ALA A 425 11.31 -9.88 -33.61
N ARG A 426 12.50 -10.21 -34.10
CA ARG A 426 12.73 -11.25 -35.12
C ARG A 426 13.11 -12.61 -34.55
N THR A 427 13.54 -12.66 -33.30
CA THR A 427 13.86 -13.92 -32.61
C THR A 427 12.70 -14.29 -31.72
N GLU A 428 11.91 -15.27 -32.16
CA GLU A 428 10.92 -16.11 -31.44
C GLU A 428 9.57 -16.18 -32.18
N THR A 429 9.10 -17.42 -32.36
CA THR A 429 7.72 -17.73 -32.72
C THR A 429 6.81 -17.37 -31.55
N LEU A 430 5.57 -16.98 -31.84
CA LEU A 430 4.55 -16.57 -30.86
C LEU A 430 4.36 -17.52 -29.67
N ASP A 431 4.81 -18.78 -29.76
CA ASP A 431 4.55 -19.84 -28.78
C ASP A 431 5.68 -20.08 -27.74
N GLU A 432 6.79 -19.33 -27.76
CA GLU A 432 7.91 -19.56 -26.82
C GLU A 432 8.23 -18.33 -25.97
N ARG A 433 8.20 -18.53 -24.64
CA ARG A 433 8.65 -17.61 -23.59
C ARG A 433 9.95 -16.88 -23.99
N PRO A 434 10.07 -15.55 -23.79
CA PRO A 434 11.28 -14.82 -24.16
C PRO A 434 12.51 -15.33 -23.40
N ALA A 435 13.54 -15.76 -24.16
CA ALA A 435 14.67 -16.50 -23.61
C ALA A 435 15.67 -15.65 -22.79
N ALA A 436 15.56 -14.32 -22.78
CA ALA A 436 16.33 -13.45 -21.88
C ALA A 436 15.79 -12.02 -21.88
N ARG A 437 15.81 -11.35 -20.72
CA ARG A 437 15.60 -9.90 -20.63
C ARG A 437 16.77 -9.17 -21.28
N LEU A 438 16.54 -8.55 -22.44
CA LEU A 438 17.50 -7.67 -23.09
C LEU A 438 17.22 -6.22 -22.70
N ASP A 439 18.11 -5.60 -21.94
CA ASP A 439 18.02 -4.16 -21.65
C ASP A 439 18.85 -3.32 -22.65
N VAL A 440 19.62 -3.97 -23.53
CA VAL A 440 20.52 -3.32 -24.50
C VAL A 440 20.43 -4.03 -25.86
N PHE A 441 20.21 -3.25 -26.92
CA PHE A 441 20.04 -3.71 -28.29
C PHE A 441 21.13 -3.16 -29.22
N PRO A 442 21.69 -3.97 -30.13
CA PRO A 442 22.62 -3.50 -31.15
C PRO A 442 22.02 -2.44 -32.07
N ALA A 443 22.87 -1.60 -32.67
CA ALA A 443 22.43 -0.51 -33.55
C ALA A 443 21.64 -0.96 -34.80
N GLN A 444 21.80 -2.22 -35.21
CA GLN A 444 21.14 -2.79 -36.40
C GLN A 444 19.87 -3.58 -36.04
N THR A 445 19.41 -3.53 -34.80
CA THR A 445 18.14 -4.15 -34.39
C THR A 445 17.01 -3.51 -35.18
N ALA A 446 16.27 -4.35 -35.91
CA ALA A 446 15.21 -3.89 -36.79
C ALA A 446 13.85 -3.77 -36.09
N GLY A 447 13.68 -4.40 -34.94
CA GLY A 447 12.49 -4.26 -34.13
C GLY A 447 12.73 -4.77 -32.72
N VAL A 448 12.01 -4.18 -31.76
CA VAL A 448 12.05 -4.55 -30.36
C VAL A 448 10.65 -4.98 -29.95
N ALA A 449 10.54 -6.16 -29.36
CA ALA A 449 9.32 -6.63 -28.74
C ALA A 449 9.35 -6.33 -27.24
N TRP A 450 8.28 -5.73 -26.74
CA TRP A 450 7.96 -5.70 -25.32
C TRP A 450 7.12 -6.94 -25.01
N TRP A 451 7.46 -7.62 -23.92
CA TRP A 451 6.74 -8.77 -23.40
C TRP A 451 6.33 -8.50 -21.97
N GLY A 452 5.09 -8.84 -21.64
CA GLY A 452 4.57 -8.85 -20.28
C GLY A 452 3.82 -10.15 -20.04
N HIS A 453 4.11 -10.84 -18.94
CA HIS A 453 3.28 -11.94 -18.47
C HIS A 453 2.07 -11.32 -17.75
N LEU A 454 0.88 -11.65 -18.22
CA LEU A 454 -0.39 -11.07 -17.79
C LEU A 454 -0.95 -11.91 -16.65
N ASP A 455 -1.26 -11.27 -15.54
CA ASP A 455 -1.94 -11.89 -14.41
C ASP A 455 -3.33 -12.39 -14.85
N GLU A 456 -3.71 -13.61 -14.44
CA GLU A 456 -4.95 -14.30 -14.86
C GLU A 456 -6.22 -13.46 -14.60
N ARG A 457 -6.19 -12.54 -13.62
CA ARG A 457 -7.29 -11.60 -13.36
C ARG A 457 -7.62 -10.72 -14.56
N TYR A 458 -6.65 -10.52 -15.45
CA TYR A 458 -6.73 -9.69 -16.63
C TYR A 458 -6.77 -10.52 -17.93
N ASP A 459 -7.05 -11.83 -17.86
CA ASP A 459 -7.24 -12.65 -19.06
C ASP A 459 -8.29 -12.05 -20.02
N GLY A 460 -7.92 -11.96 -21.29
CA GLY A 460 -8.73 -11.33 -22.34
C GLY A 460 -8.68 -9.79 -22.35
N TYR A 461 -7.85 -9.15 -21.51
CA TYR A 461 -7.63 -7.70 -21.54
C TYR A 461 -6.43 -7.31 -22.41
N ALA A 462 -5.62 -8.26 -22.90
CA ALA A 462 -4.43 -8.02 -23.74
C ALA A 462 -4.67 -6.94 -24.82
N GLU A 463 -5.72 -7.10 -25.61
CA GLU A 463 -6.06 -6.20 -26.72
C GLU A 463 -6.47 -4.77 -26.30
N ARG A 464 -6.79 -4.57 -25.01
CA ARG A 464 -7.11 -3.25 -24.44
C ARG A 464 -5.87 -2.49 -24.00
N PHE A 465 -4.74 -3.18 -23.83
CA PHE A 465 -3.48 -2.54 -23.53
C PHE A 465 -2.83 -1.95 -24.79
N ARG A 466 -2.03 -0.92 -24.59
CA ARG A 466 -1.17 -0.31 -25.61
C ARG A 466 0.21 -0.13 -25.02
N VAL A 467 1.25 -0.28 -25.84
CA VAL A 467 2.60 0.15 -25.45
C VAL A 467 2.92 1.43 -26.19
N ARG A 468 3.25 2.47 -25.44
CA ARG A 468 3.74 3.73 -26.00
C ARG A 468 5.24 3.80 -25.82
N TRP A 469 5.92 3.95 -26.94
CA TRP A 469 7.36 4.03 -27.07
C TRP A 469 7.76 5.49 -27.21
N HIS A 470 8.73 5.90 -26.41
CA HIS A 470 9.35 7.22 -26.45
C HIS A 470 10.81 7.03 -26.81
N GLY A 471 11.17 7.45 -28.02
CA GLY A 471 12.54 7.39 -28.52
C GLY A 471 13.25 8.75 -28.43
N PRO A 472 14.57 8.78 -28.67
CA PRO A 472 15.33 10.01 -28.71
C PRO A 472 14.76 11.01 -29.74
N ARG A 473 15.02 12.30 -29.54
CA ARG A 473 14.51 13.40 -30.40
C ARG A 473 12.98 13.51 -30.47
N GLY A 474 12.27 13.00 -29.45
CA GLY A 474 10.82 13.17 -29.32
C GLY A 474 9.99 12.22 -30.19
N VAL A 475 10.60 11.13 -30.68
CA VAL A 475 9.87 10.06 -31.36
C VAL A 475 8.87 9.46 -30.39
N ARG A 476 7.60 9.34 -30.82
CA ARG A 476 6.55 8.72 -30.04
C ARG A 476 5.72 7.81 -30.94
N VAL A 477 5.67 6.53 -30.58
CA VAL A 477 4.90 5.49 -31.29
C VAL A 477 4.02 4.79 -30.29
N GLU A 478 2.81 4.40 -30.67
CA GLU A 478 1.91 3.61 -29.81
C GLU A 478 1.46 2.38 -30.59
N THR A 479 1.61 1.20 -29.99
CA THR A 479 1.38 -0.10 -30.65
C THR A 479 0.38 -0.94 -29.84
N PRO A 480 -0.42 -1.79 -30.51
CA PRO A 480 -1.33 -2.71 -29.83
C PRO A 480 -0.57 -3.77 -29.03
N VAL A 481 -1.18 -4.26 -27.96
CA VAL A 481 -0.74 -5.44 -27.24
C VAL A 481 -1.58 -6.62 -27.73
N GLU A 482 -0.91 -7.72 -28.05
CA GLU A 482 -1.49 -8.97 -28.55
C GLU A 482 -1.19 -10.10 -27.56
N GLU A 483 -2.11 -11.04 -27.43
CA GLU A 483 -1.90 -12.25 -26.64
C GLU A 483 -0.96 -13.22 -27.38
N ALA A 484 -0.05 -13.85 -26.64
CA ALA A 484 1.02 -14.69 -27.15
C ALA A 484 1.04 -16.08 -26.48
N GLY A 485 -0.07 -16.52 -25.88
CA GLY A 485 -0.20 -17.84 -25.24
C GLY A 485 0.49 -17.93 -23.87
N ASP A 486 0.11 -18.93 -23.07
CA ASP A 486 0.66 -19.18 -21.72
C ASP A 486 0.73 -17.93 -20.82
N GLY A 487 -0.31 -17.09 -20.85
CA GLY A 487 -0.38 -15.85 -20.09
C GLY A 487 0.48 -14.70 -20.62
N TRP A 488 1.29 -14.90 -21.66
CA TRP A 488 2.12 -13.83 -22.21
C TRP A 488 1.34 -12.92 -23.15
N ALA A 489 1.65 -11.63 -23.05
CA ALA A 489 1.22 -10.60 -23.98
C ALA A 489 2.43 -9.85 -24.54
N ARG A 490 2.34 -9.40 -25.79
CA ARG A 490 3.45 -8.74 -26.48
C ARG A 490 3.03 -7.52 -27.27
N SER A 491 3.98 -6.62 -27.48
CA SER A 491 3.82 -5.48 -28.38
C SER A 491 5.12 -5.23 -29.13
N VAL A 492 5.04 -4.99 -30.44
CA VAL A 492 6.23 -4.89 -31.30
C VAL A 492 6.42 -3.47 -31.81
N LEU A 493 7.61 -2.91 -31.57
CA LEU A 493 8.10 -1.69 -32.20
C LEU A 493 9.02 -2.05 -33.36
N GLU A 494 8.61 -1.70 -34.58
CA GLU A 494 9.50 -1.70 -35.74
C GLU A 494 10.42 -0.47 -35.68
N LEU A 495 11.74 -0.70 -35.74
CA LEU A 495 12.75 0.35 -35.75
C LEU A 495 13.18 0.64 -37.20
N PRO A 496 13.12 1.91 -37.65
CA PRO A 496 13.61 2.25 -38.98
C PRO A 496 15.15 2.06 -39.05
N PRO A 497 15.73 1.85 -40.25
CA PRO A 497 17.17 1.63 -40.40
C PRO A 497 18.06 2.76 -39.87
N ASP A 498 17.52 3.97 -39.71
CA ASP A 498 18.15 5.16 -39.16
C ASP A 498 17.68 5.49 -37.73
N ALA A 499 17.15 4.48 -37.01
CA ALA A 499 16.71 4.61 -35.62
C ALA A 499 17.81 5.26 -34.76
N VAL A 500 17.40 6.24 -33.97
CA VAL A 500 18.31 7.06 -33.19
C VAL A 500 18.83 6.25 -32.00
N PRO A 501 20.15 6.10 -31.84
CA PRO A 501 20.72 5.49 -30.64
C PRO A 501 20.35 6.25 -29.38
N GLY A 502 20.25 5.53 -28.26
CA GLY A 502 20.01 6.10 -26.94
C GLY A 502 18.93 5.35 -26.15
N GLU A 503 18.50 5.99 -25.07
CA GLU A 503 17.46 5.45 -24.19
C GLU A 503 16.10 5.53 -24.86
N TRP A 504 15.42 4.40 -24.91
CA TRP A 504 14.01 4.29 -25.25
C TRP A 504 13.21 3.98 -24.00
N LYS A 505 12.09 4.67 -23.81
CA LYS A 505 11.18 4.46 -22.68
C LYS A 505 9.86 3.91 -23.18
N THR A 506 9.29 2.98 -22.44
CA THR A 506 7.96 2.44 -22.71
C THR A 506 7.01 2.83 -21.59
N GLU A 507 5.77 3.10 -21.97
CA GLU A 507 4.64 3.25 -21.08
C GLU A 507 3.59 2.21 -21.50
N VAL A 508 3.27 1.26 -20.62
CA VAL A 508 2.14 0.35 -20.83
C VAL A 508 0.88 1.06 -20.39
N LEU A 509 -0.13 1.08 -21.25
CA LEU A 509 -1.34 1.85 -21.07
C LEU A 509 -2.58 0.97 -21.07
N TYR A 510 -3.54 1.33 -20.23
CA TYR A 510 -4.92 0.85 -20.32
C TYR A 510 -5.86 2.05 -20.40
N GLU A 511 -6.66 2.14 -21.46
CA GLU A 511 -7.59 3.26 -21.69
C GLU A 511 -6.95 4.66 -21.54
N GLY A 512 -5.64 4.77 -21.82
CA GLY A 512 -4.85 6.00 -21.71
C GLY A 512 -4.15 6.22 -20.36
N ASP A 513 -4.43 5.42 -19.34
CA ASP A 513 -3.74 5.46 -18.04
C ASP A 513 -2.42 4.68 -18.11
N VAL A 514 -1.29 5.30 -17.74
CA VAL A 514 0.06 4.69 -17.79
C VAL A 514 0.28 3.77 -16.60
N LEU A 515 0.05 2.47 -16.76
CA LEU A 515 0.15 1.47 -15.71
C LEU A 515 1.59 1.21 -15.28
N GLU A 516 2.49 1.08 -16.25
CA GLU A 516 3.85 0.64 -16.01
C GLU A 516 4.83 1.37 -16.92
N ARG A 517 6.07 1.50 -16.46
CA ARG A 517 7.14 2.17 -17.22
C ARG A 517 8.39 1.31 -17.24
N SER A 518 8.96 1.15 -18.41
CA SER A 518 10.21 0.42 -18.59
C SER A 518 11.11 1.16 -19.58
N SER A 519 12.35 0.69 -19.75
CA SER A 519 13.28 1.31 -20.68
C SER A 519 14.30 0.31 -21.19
N PHE A 520 14.80 0.53 -22.40
CA PHE A 520 15.92 -0.19 -22.99
C PHE A 520 16.88 0.78 -23.67
N GLN A 521 18.09 0.33 -23.98
CA GLN A 521 19.11 1.10 -24.69
C GLN A 521 19.31 0.57 -26.11
N LEU A 522 19.27 1.46 -27.11
CA LEU A 522 19.69 1.16 -28.47
C LEU A 522 21.11 1.71 -28.71
N GLN A 523 22.05 0.84 -29.04
CA GLN A 523 23.45 1.22 -29.24
C GLN A 523 23.67 2.04 -30.51
N SER A 524 24.76 2.80 -30.55
CA SER A 524 25.22 3.47 -31.76
C SER A 524 26.00 2.51 -32.65
N SER A 525 25.84 2.62 -33.97
CA SER A 525 26.76 2.00 -34.93
C SER A 525 28.14 2.61 -34.71
N THR A 526 29.06 1.86 -34.11
CA THR A 526 30.48 2.26 -33.96
C THR A 526 31.17 2.40 -35.30
#